data_AF-A0A1S8CC05-F1
#
_entry.id   AF-A0A1S8CC05-F1
#
_cell.length_a   1.000
_cell.length_b   1.000
_cell.length_c   1.000
_cell.angle_alpha   90.00
_cell.angle_beta   90.00
_cell.angle_gamma   90.00
#
_symmetry.space_group_name_H-M   'P 1'
#
loop_
_entity.id
_entity.type
_entity.pdbx_description
1 polymer ?
#
loop_
_entity_poly.entity_id
_entity_poly.type
_entity_poly.pdbx_seq_one_letter_code
_entity_poly.pdbx_strand_id
1 'polypeptide(L)'
;MLRRVQVPLLAPALAATAFLAFLVGWSDYVVTLLVGGGRLVTVPLLVASAASAVGNEAQVAALSLLAVLPPVGLLVTVTLIGRRARQVRP
;
A
#
# COMPACT_ATOMS: atom_id res chain seq x y z
N MET A 1 -9.98 0.55 30.10
CA MET A 1 -10.74 -0.49 29.37
C MET A 1 -10.40 -0.49 27.87
N LEU A 2 -10.63 0.62 27.15
CA LEU A 2 -10.46 0.75 25.69
C LEU A 2 -9.14 0.18 25.13
N ARG A 3 -7.99 0.60 25.68
CA ARG A 3 -6.67 0.28 25.13
C ARG A 3 -6.18 -1.15 25.38
N ARG A 4 -6.74 -1.85 26.38
CA ARG A 4 -6.28 -3.20 26.81
C ARG A 4 -7.18 -4.33 26.33
N VAL A 5 -8.47 -4.06 26.06
CA VAL A 5 -9.44 -5.10 25.66
C VAL A 5 -9.96 -4.85 24.25
N GLN A 6 -10.43 -3.63 23.95
CA GLN A 6 -11.03 -3.33 22.65
C GLN A 6 -10.00 -3.24 21.53
N VAL A 7 -8.85 -2.59 21.78
CA VAL A 7 -7.76 -2.47 20.79
C VAL A 7 -7.27 -3.84 20.28
N PRO A 8 -6.89 -4.83 21.13
CA PRO A 8 -6.45 -6.12 20.63
C PRO A 8 -7.56 -6.95 19.95
N LEU A 9 -8.83 -6.76 20.33
CA LEU A 9 -9.95 -7.41 19.65
C LEU A 9 -10.16 -6.84 18.22
N LEU A 10 -10.03 -5.52 18.07
CA LEU A 10 -10.25 -4.82 16.80
C LEU A 10 -8.98 -4.78 15.92
N ALA A 11 -7.80 -5.03 16.49
CA ALA A 11 -6.52 -4.98 15.80
C ALA A 11 -6.49 -5.67 14.42
N PRO A 12 -6.97 -6.93 14.24
CA PRO A 12 -6.96 -7.56 12.91
C PRO A 12 -7.89 -6.87 11.90
N ALA A 13 -9.05 -6.37 12.33
CA ALA A 13 -9.98 -5.65 11.47
C ALA A 13 -9.44 -4.25 11.10
N LEU A 14 -8.83 -3.55 12.06
CA LEU A 14 -8.17 -2.27 11.85
C LEU A 14 -6.95 -2.40 10.93
N ALA A 15 -6.16 -3.48 11.07
CA ALA A 15 -5.02 -3.72 10.20
C ALA A 15 -5.45 -3.98 8.75
N ALA A 16 -6.52 -4.76 8.53
CA ALA A 16 -7.06 -5.03 7.20
C ALA A 16 -7.63 -3.75 6.54
N THR A 17 -8.39 -2.96 7.28
CA THR A 17 -8.96 -1.70 6.77
C THR A 17 -7.88 -0.64 6.53
N ALA A 18 -6.88 -0.53 7.40
CA ALA A 18 -5.74 0.35 7.19
C ALA A 18 -4.92 -0.06 5.95
N PHE A 19 -4.73 -1.36 5.73
CA PHE A 19 -4.07 -1.86 4.52
C PHE A 19 -4.84 -1.50 3.25
N LEU A 20 -6.16 -1.68 3.23
CA LEU A 20 -7.00 -1.31 2.09
C LEU A 20 -7.00 0.20 1.84
N ALA A 21 -7.13 1.01 2.91
CA ALA A 21 -7.07 2.47 2.81
C ALA A 21 -5.71 2.94 2.28
N PHE A 22 -4.62 2.33 2.73
CA PHE A 22 -3.28 2.57 2.21
C PHE A 22 -3.21 2.22 0.73
N LEU A 23 -3.71 1.05 0.30
CA LEU A 23 -3.66 0.61 -1.08
C LEU A 23 -4.40 1.55 -2.03
N VAL A 24 -5.57 2.03 -1.62
CA VAL A 24 -6.37 3.01 -2.36
C VAL A 24 -5.58 4.32 -2.51
N GLY A 25 -5.10 4.90 -1.40
CA GLY A 25 -4.36 6.16 -1.43
C GLY A 25 -3.01 6.07 -2.13
N TRP A 26 -2.34 4.92 -2.05
CA TRP A 26 -1.08 4.66 -2.73
C TRP A 26 -1.24 4.55 -4.25
N SER A 27 -2.33 3.94 -4.71
CA SER A 27 -2.53 3.68 -6.15
C SER A 27 -3.22 4.85 -6.87
N ASP A 28 -3.87 5.75 -6.13
CA ASP A 28 -4.53 6.92 -6.71
C ASP A 28 -3.53 8.07 -6.97
N TYR A 29 -3.05 8.14 -8.21
CA TYR A 29 -2.17 9.20 -8.67
C TYR A 29 -2.92 10.37 -9.33
N VAL A 30 -4.20 10.21 -9.65
CA VAL A 30 -4.97 11.21 -10.41
C VAL A 30 -5.18 12.46 -9.57
N VAL A 31 -5.61 12.29 -8.33
CA VAL A 31 -5.77 13.40 -7.38
C VAL A 31 -4.42 14.09 -7.13
N THR A 32 -3.34 13.31 -6.99
CA THR A 32 -1.99 13.85 -6.79
C THR A 32 -1.50 14.66 -8.00
N LEU A 33 -1.79 14.20 -9.23
CA LEU A 33 -1.43 14.90 -10.46
C LEU A 33 -2.20 16.22 -10.57
N LEU A 34 -3.51 16.18 -10.35
CA LEU A 34 -4.41 17.33 -10.46
C LEU A 34 -4.10 18.40 -9.40
N VAL A 35 -3.90 17.99 -8.15
CA VAL A 35 -3.63 18.90 -7.03
C VAL A 35 -2.17 19.34 -7.01
N GLY A 36 -1.24 18.44 -7.33
CA GLY A 36 0.20 18.69 -7.32
C GLY A 36 0.74 19.39 -8.56
N GLY A 37 -0.10 19.64 -9.57
CA GLY A 37 0.25 20.39 -10.78
C GLY A 37 1.42 19.78 -11.56
N GLY A 38 1.62 18.46 -11.49
CA GLY A 38 2.75 17.77 -12.10
C GLY A 38 4.13 17.99 -11.45
N ARG A 39 4.22 18.77 -10.35
CA ARG A 39 5.46 18.96 -9.58
C ARG A 39 5.72 17.87 -8.55
N LEU A 40 4.66 17.20 -8.09
CA LEU A 40 4.74 16.08 -7.17
C LEU A 40 5.01 14.79 -7.94
N VAL A 41 6.26 14.37 -7.97
CA VAL A 41 6.69 13.12 -8.59
C VAL A 41 6.54 11.98 -7.58
N THR A 42 5.61 11.07 -7.85
CA THR A 42 5.39 9.84 -7.07
C THR A 42 5.68 8.61 -7.91
N VAL A 43 5.99 7.48 -7.27
CA VAL A 43 6.29 6.22 -7.97
C VAL A 43 5.15 5.78 -8.92
N PRO A 44 3.86 5.81 -8.52
CA PRO A 44 2.76 5.46 -9.42
C PRO A 44 2.65 6.40 -10.63
N LEU A 45 2.92 7.69 -10.44
CA LEU A 45 2.94 8.65 -11.53
C LEU A 45 4.09 8.38 -12.52
N LEU A 46 5.27 8.01 -12.02
CA LEU A 46 6.39 7.60 -12.87
C LEU A 46 6.05 6.36 -13.69
N VAL A 47 5.45 5.33 -13.09
CA VAL A 47 4.97 4.14 -13.81
C VAL A 47 3.99 4.53 -14.93
N ALA A 48 2.98 5.35 -14.61
CA ALA A 48 1.98 5.79 -15.59
C ALA A 48 2.60 6.60 -16.74
N SER A 49 3.55 7.49 -16.44
CA SER A 49 4.26 8.27 -17.45
C SER A 49 5.14 7.40 -18.35
N ALA A 50 5.88 6.44 -17.78
CA ALA A 50 6.75 5.53 -18.52
C ALA A 50 5.93 4.58 -19.41
N ALA A 51 4.76 4.12 -18.93
CA ALA A 51 3.84 3.28 -19.69
C ALA A 51 3.16 4.00 -20.84
N SER A 52 3.07 5.35 -20.77
CA SER A 52 2.52 6.17 -21.85
C SER A 52 3.52 6.42 -22.99
N ALA A 53 4.81 6.12 -22.77
CA ALA A 53 5.87 6.26 -23.76
C ALA A 53 6.13 4.94 -24.49
N VAL A 54 6.43 5.02 -25.79
CA VAL A 54 6.71 3.82 -26.63
C VAL A 54 8.15 3.35 -26.43
N GLY A 55 8.36 2.04 -26.24
CA GLY A 55 9.69 1.41 -26.16
C GLY A 55 10.35 1.40 -24.77
N ASN A 56 9.59 1.63 -23.70
CA ASN A 56 10.08 1.69 -22.32
C ASN A 56 9.64 0.49 -21.46
N GLU A 57 9.39 -0.67 -22.05
CA GLU A 57 8.82 -1.84 -21.35
C GLU A 57 9.68 -2.29 -20.17
N ALA A 58 11.01 -2.29 -20.34
CA ALA A 58 11.94 -2.64 -19.27
C ALA A 58 11.89 -1.64 -18.09
N GLN A 59 11.74 -0.35 -18.39
CA GLN A 59 11.62 0.70 -17.38
C GLN A 59 10.29 0.58 -16.64
N VAL A 60 9.19 0.35 -17.36
CA VAL A 60 7.86 0.14 -16.78
C VAL A 60 7.86 -1.08 -15.86
N ALA A 61 8.50 -2.18 -16.25
CA ALA A 61 8.62 -3.37 -15.44
C ALA A 61 9.39 -3.10 -14.13
N ALA A 62 10.54 -2.43 -14.20
CA ALA A 62 11.34 -2.07 -13.03
C ALA A 62 10.59 -1.14 -12.07
N LEU A 63 9.92 -0.10 -12.61
CA LEU A 63 9.13 0.83 -11.82
C LEU A 63 7.91 0.15 -11.20
N SER A 64 7.27 -0.80 -11.90
CA SER A 64 6.13 -1.56 -11.37
C SER A 64 6.55 -2.47 -10.22
N LEU A 65 7.71 -3.14 -10.33
CA LEU A 65 8.27 -3.93 -9.23
C LEU A 65 8.54 -3.03 -8.00
N LEU A 66 9.11 -1.85 -8.21
CA LEU A 66 9.35 -0.88 -7.14
C LEU A 66 8.03 -0.38 -6.52
N ALA A 67 7.00 -0.12 -7.34
CA ALA A 67 5.69 0.32 -6.89
C ALA A 67 4.94 -0.71 -6.04
N VAL A 68 5.23 -2.00 -6.25
CA VAL A 68 4.65 -3.14 -5.53
C VAL A 68 5.33 -3.38 -4.17
N LEU A 69 6.57 -2.94 -3.98
CA LEU A 69 7.31 -3.19 -2.74
C LEU A 69 6.61 -2.65 -1.47
N PRO A 70 6.12 -1.40 -1.42
CA PRO A 70 5.43 -0.87 -0.23
C PRO A 70 4.16 -1.64 0.16
N PRO A 71 3.18 -1.89 -0.73
CA PRO A 71 1.99 -2.66 -0.36
C PRO A 71 2.33 -4.11 0.03
N VAL A 72 3.30 -4.76 -0.63
CA VAL A 72 3.72 -6.11 -0.24
C VAL A 72 4.35 -6.11 1.15
N GLY A 73 5.25 -5.16 1.45
CA GLY A 73 5.85 -5.02 2.77
C GLY A 73 4.82 -4.80 3.88
N LEU A 74 3.82 -3.94 3.63
CA LEU A 74 2.74 -3.70 4.56
C LEU A 74 1.87 -4.94 4.75
N LEU A 75 1.53 -5.65 3.67
CA LEU A 75 0.75 -6.89 3.72
C LEU A 75 1.47 -7.98 4.53
N VAL A 76 2.77 -8.16 4.29
CA VAL A 76 3.60 -9.10 5.08
C VAL A 76 3.57 -8.71 6.56
N THR A 77 3.72 -7.43 6.88
CA THR A 77 3.67 -6.95 8.27
C THR A 77 2.32 -7.25 8.93
N VAL A 78 1.21 -6.95 8.24
CA VAL A 78 -0.15 -7.20 8.73
C VAL A 78 -0.40 -8.70 8.94
N THR A 79 0.00 -9.53 7.98
CA THR A 79 -0.21 -10.99 8.06
C THR A 79 0.64 -11.65 9.14
N LEU A 80 1.88 -11.20 9.34
CA LEU A 80 2.75 -11.69 10.42
C LEU A 80 2.19 -11.36 11.80
N ILE A 81 1.66 -10.15 11.99
CA ILE A 81 1.01 -9.74 13.25
C ILE A 81 -0.27 -10.57 13.49
N GLY A 82 -1.09 -10.76 12.44
CA GLY A 82 -2.32 -11.54 12.52
C GLY A 82 -2.10 -13.04 12.79
N ARG A 83 -0.98 -13.62 12.33
CA ARG A 83 -0.61 -15.02 12.62
C ARG A 83 -0.31 -15.24 14.10
N ARG A 84 0.45 -14.34 14.73
CA ARG A 84 0.76 -14.41 16.17
C ARG A 84 -0.49 -14.33 17.05
N ALA A 85 -1.48 -13.52 16.66
CA ALA A 85 -2.73 -13.40 17.41
C ALA A 85 -3.63 -14.65 17.35
N ARG A 86 -3.55 -15.45 16.26
CA ARG A 86 -4.35 -16.68 16.09
C ARG A 86 -3.77 -17.89 16.82
N GLN A 87 -2.45 -17.95 17.04
CA GLN A 87 -1.79 -19.08 17.73
C GLN A 87 -2.04 -19.12 19.25
N VAL A 88 -2.63 -18.07 19.85
CA VAL A 88 -2.87 -17.99 21.31
C VAL A 88 -4.26 -18.48 21.71
N ARG A 89 -5.08 -18.98 20.77
CA ARG A 89 -6.38 -19.60 21.09
C ARG A 89 -6.22 -21.12 21.22
N PRO A 90 -6.36 -21.71 22.43
CA PRO A 90 -6.38 -23.15 22.64
C PRO A 90 -7.65 -23.79 22.07
#